data_AF-A0A1M5FC03-F1
#
_entry.id   AF-A0A1M5FC03-F1
#
_cell.length_a   1.000
_cell.length_b   1.000
_cell.length_c   1.000
_cell.angle_alpha   90.00
_cell.angle_beta   90.00
_cell.angle_gamma   90.00
#
_symmetry.space_group_name_H-M   'P 1'
#
loop_
_entity.id
_entity.type
_entity.pdbx_description
1 polymer ?
#
loop_
_entity_poly.entity_id
_entity_poly.type
_entity_poly.pdbx_seq_one_letter_code
_entity_poly.pdbx_strand_id
1 'polypeptide(L)'
;MGTNEQLMVIKNKAKKENRKGNQKWNKYLDDYGNYIKEYKLHYKKSNAGNKISLSLYPYMQQKREALKQRINKAHKNNCLNDDQIKRLINMNTIS
;
A
#
# COMPACT_ATOMS: atom_id res chain seq x y z
N MET A 1 36.11 -23.89 -8.43
CA MET A 1 34.69 -24.29 -8.28
C MET A 1 33.75 -23.18 -7.75
N GLY A 2 34.21 -21.96 -7.41
CA GLY A 2 33.44 -21.00 -6.60
C GLY A 2 32.46 -20.03 -7.28
N THR A 3 32.39 -19.93 -8.60
CA THR A 3 31.60 -18.88 -9.30
C THR A 3 30.16 -19.28 -9.61
N ASN A 4 29.92 -20.53 -10.01
CA ASN A 4 28.58 -21.01 -10.37
C ASN A 4 27.66 -21.20 -9.16
N GLU A 5 28.23 -21.59 -8.03
CA GLU A 5 27.51 -21.78 -6.77
C GLU A 5 27.05 -20.43 -6.19
N GLN A 6 27.91 -19.41 -6.22
CA GLN A 6 27.55 -18.05 -5.81
C GLN A 6 26.48 -17.43 -6.72
N LEU A 7 26.56 -17.63 -8.04
CA LEU A 7 25.53 -17.18 -8.99
C LEU A 7 24.19 -17.89 -8.75
N MET A 8 24.19 -19.17 -8.40
CA MET A 8 22.98 -19.91 -8.02
C MET A 8 22.36 -19.36 -6.75
N VAL A 9 23.17 -19.09 -5.72
CA VAL A 9 22.68 -18.54 -4.44
C VAL A 9 22.09 -17.14 -4.64
N ILE A 10 22.73 -16.27 -5.43
CA ILE A 10 22.21 -14.93 -5.76
C ILE A 10 20.89 -15.02 -6.53
N LYS A 11 20.82 -15.86 -7.57
CA LYS A 11 19.59 -16.07 -8.35
C LYS A 11 18.48 -16.65 -7.48
N ASN A 12 18.78 -17.57 -6.58
CA ASN A 12 17.80 -18.17 -5.67
C ASN A 12 17.33 -17.19 -4.60
N LYS A 13 18.19 -16.31 -4.09
CA LYS A 13 17.82 -15.23 -3.16
C LYS A 13 16.93 -14.20 -3.86
N ALA A 14 17.28 -13.78 -5.07
CA ALA A 14 16.46 -12.90 -5.91
C ALA A 14 15.11 -13.54 -6.32
N LYS A 15 15.07 -14.85 -6.60
CA LYS A 15 13.84 -15.61 -6.83
C LYS A 15 12.99 -15.74 -5.56
N LYS A 16 13.61 -15.92 -4.40
CA LYS A 16 12.93 -16.03 -3.10
C LYS A 16 12.33 -14.69 -2.66
N GLU A 17 13.00 -13.58 -2.98
CA GLU A 17 12.46 -12.23 -2.79
C GLU A 17 11.34 -11.88 -3.80
N ASN A 18 11.40 -12.38 -5.04
CA ASN A 18 10.34 -12.19 -6.03
C ASN A 18 9.04 -12.96 -5.73
N ARG A 19 9.11 -14.10 -5.02
CA ARG A 19 7.95 -15.00 -4.82
C ARG A 19 7.08 -14.67 -3.61
N LYS A 20 7.52 -13.75 -2.74
CA LYS A 20 6.66 -13.18 -1.70
C LYS A 20 6.50 -11.71 -2.07
N GLY A 21 5.32 -11.31 -2.54
CA GLY A 21 5.00 -9.89 -2.71
C GLY A 21 5.55 -9.13 -1.51
N ASN A 22 6.47 -8.19 -1.77
CA ASN A 22 7.36 -7.65 -0.74
C ASN A 22 6.52 -7.22 0.48
N GLN A 23 6.80 -7.77 1.67
CA GLN A 23 6.02 -7.53 2.89
C GLN A 23 5.84 -6.03 3.17
N LYS A 24 6.80 -5.22 2.72
CA LYS A 24 6.71 -3.76 2.68
C LYS A 24 5.44 -3.26 1.98
N TRP A 25 5.13 -3.75 0.78
CA TRP A 25 3.97 -3.31 0.01
C TRP A 25 2.66 -3.81 0.60
N ASN A 26 2.65 -4.99 1.23
CA ASN A 26 1.50 -5.44 2.01
C ASN A 26 1.17 -4.43 3.11
N LYS A 27 2.17 -4.03 3.89
CA LYS A 27 2.00 -3.00 4.94
C LYS A 27 1.51 -1.67 4.38
N TYR A 28 2.08 -1.20 3.27
CA TYR A 28 1.62 0.04 2.63
C TYR A 28 0.16 -0.04 2.15
N LEU A 29 -0.28 -1.19 1.64
CA LEU A 29 -1.66 -1.41 1.24
C LEU A 29 -2.60 -1.50 2.46
N ASP A 30 -2.17 -2.12 3.56
CA ASP A 30 -2.91 -2.15 4.82
C ASP A 30 -3.10 -0.72 5.36
N ASP A 31 -2.01 0.06 5.43
CA ASP A 31 -2.04 1.45 5.87
C ASP A 31 -2.94 2.29 4.96
N TYR A 32 -2.84 2.14 3.64
CA TYR A 32 -3.69 2.84 2.68
C TYR A 32 -5.18 2.52 2.90
N GLY A 33 -5.51 1.25 3.09
CA GLY A 33 -6.87 0.82 3.41
C GLY A 33 -7.38 1.41 4.73
N ASN A 34 -6.53 1.46 5.75
CA ASN A 34 -6.87 2.06 7.05
C ASN A 34 -7.14 3.56 6.92
N TYR A 35 -6.30 4.31 6.21
CA TYR A 35 -6.54 5.74 5.98
C TYR A 35 -7.82 6.01 5.18
N ILE A 36 -8.21 5.14 4.24
CA ILE A 36 -9.52 5.25 3.55
C ILE A 36 -10.66 5.10 4.57
N LYS A 37 -10.60 4.09 5.44
CA LYS A 37 -11.62 3.83 6.45
C LYS A 37 -11.74 4.99 7.44
N GLU A 38 -10.62 5.44 7.99
CA GLU A 38 -10.57 6.55 8.96
C GLU A 38 -11.03 7.87 8.33
N TYR A 39 -10.64 8.14 7.07
CA TYR A 39 -11.15 9.28 6.32
C TYR A 39 -12.69 9.26 6.24
N LYS A 40 -13.27 8.14 5.79
CA LYS A 40 -14.73 8.01 5.66
C LYS A 40 -15.44 8.17 7.02
N LEU A 41 -14.87 7.58 8.08
CA LEU A 41 -15.40 7.68 9.44
C LEU A 41 -15.41 9.12 9.94
N HIS A 42 -14.26 9.81 9.86
CA HIS A 42 -14.13 11.17 10.36
C HIS A 42 -14.87 12.18 9.47
N TYR A 43 -14.94 11.97 8.17
CA TYR A 43 -15.76 12.79 7.27
C TYR A 43 -17.25 12.73 7.63
N LYS A 44 -17.78 11.53 7.91
CA LYS A 44 -19.18 11.40 8.35
C LYS A 44 -19.41 12.11 9.69
N LYS A 45 -18.48 11.95 10.64
CA LYS A 45 -18.55 12.60 11.97
C LYS A 45 -18.41 14.11 11.87
N SER A 46 -17.55 14.63 11.00
CA SER A 46 -17.37 16.07 10.79
C SER A 46 -18.62 16.71 10.22
N ASN A 47 -19.30 16.03 9.28
CA ASN A 47 -20.58 16.49 8.74
C ASN A 47 -21.69 16.54 9.81
N ALA A 48 -21.57 15.71 10.86
CA ALA A 48 -22.46 15.76 12.03
C ALA A 48 -22.03 16.81 13.08
N GLY A 49 -21.05 17.68 12.78
CA GLY A 49 -20.59 18.75 13.67
C GLY A 49 -19.50 18.34 14.67
N ASN A 50 -18.91 17.16 14.55
CA ASN A 50 -17.84 16.73 15.46
C ASN A 50 -16.53 17.50 15.19
N LYS A 51 -16.18 18.42 16.10
CA LYS A 51 -15.00 19.30 15.99
C LYS A 51 -13.66 18.55 15.90
N ILE A 52 -13.50 17.44 16.62
CA ILE A 52 -12.29 16.61 16.55
C ILE A 52 -12.15 16.04 15.14
N SER A 53 -13.26 15.51 14.61
CA SER A 53 -13.26 14.89 13.29
C SER A 53 -13.09 15.90 12.17
N LEU A 54 -13.60 17.14 12.33
CA LEU A 54 -13.34 18.27 11.42
C LEU A 54 -11.84 18.51 11.20
N SER A 55 -11.03 18.35 12.25
CA SER A 55 -9.57 18.50 12.15
C SER A 55 -8.86 17.23 11.66
N LEU A 56 -9.43 16.04 11.91
CA LEU A 56 -8.77 14.77 11.59
C LEU A 56 -9.00 14.30 10.15
N TYR A 57 -10.19 14.49 9.58
CA TYR A 57 -10.46 13.99 8.21
C TYR A 57 -9.51 14.60 7.15
N PRO A 58 -9.11 15.88 7.20
CA PRO A 58 -8.15 16.44 6.23
C PRO A 58 -6.76 15.80 6.38
N TYR A 59 -6.33 15.50 7.60
CA TYR A 59 -5.08 14.79 7.85
C TYR A 59 -5.10 13.37 7.27
N MET A 60 -6.19 12.63 7.48
CA MET A 60 -6.34 11.29 6.90
C MET A 60 -6.36 11.33 5.37
N GLN A 61 -6.99 12.34 4.77
CA GLN A 61 -6.99 12.56 3.33
C GLN A 61 -5.57 12.77 2.79
N GLN A 62 -4.76 13.63 3.42
CA GLN A 62 -3.39 13.87 3.00
C GLN A 62 -2.52 12.60 3.08
N LYS A 63 -2.64 11.83 4.18
CA LYS A 63 -1.91 10.57 4.34
C LYS A 63 -2.31 9.53 3.30
N ARG A 64 -3.61 9.40 3.04
CA ARG A 64 -4.14 8.53 1.99
C ARG A 64 -3.56 8.90 0.62
N GLU A 65 -3.59 10.16 0.23
CA GLU A 65 -3.11 10.60 -1.10
C GLU A 65 -1.59 10.38 -1.25
N ALA A 66 -0.82 10.67 -0.21
CA ALA A 66 0.63 10.40 -0.22
C ALA A 66 0.94 8.90 -0.40
N LEU A 67 0.18 8.03 0.27
CA LEU A 67 0.32 6.58 0.10
C LEU A 67 -0.13 6.10 -1.27
N LYS A 68 -1.24 6.63 -1.79
CA LYS A 68 -1.74 6.35 -3.14
C LYS A 68 -0.67 6.65 -4.18
N GLN A 69 -0.04 7.82 -4.11
CA GLN A 69 1.05 8.18 -5.02
C GLN A 69 2.24 7.20 -4.93
N ARG A 70 2.63 6.83 -3.71
CA ARG A 70 3.74 5.88 -3.48
C ARG A 70 3.44 4.49 -4.04
N ILE A 71 2.23 3.99 -3.81
CA ILE A 71 1.77 2.68 -4.30
C ILE A 71 1.64 2.71 -5.84
N ASN A 72 1.11 3.79 -6.42
CA ASN A 72 1.03 3.96 -7.87
C ASN A 72 2.41 3.97 -8.54
N LYS A 73 3.40 4.61 -7.90
CA LYS A 73 4.79 4.55 -8.39
C LYS A 73 5.35 3.13 -8.32
N ALA A 74 5.06 2.40 -7.24
CA ALA A 74 5.44 0.99 -7.11
C ALA A 74 4.81 0.11 -8.19
N HIS A 75 3.52 0.33 -8.47
CA HIS A 75 2.80 -0.37 -9.53
C HIS A 75 3.43 -0.11 -10.90
N LYS A 76 3.68 1.16 -11.26
CA LYS A 76 4.34 1.53 -12.53
C LYS A 76 5.74 0.92 -12.68
N ASN A 77 6.42 0.66 -11.56
CA ASN A 77 7.75 0.05 -11.54
C ASN A 77 7.71 -1.47 -11.38
N ASN A 78 6.56 -2.14 -11.59
CA ASN A 78 6.38 -3.59 -11.46
C ASN A 78 6.84 -4.14 -10.10
N CYS A 79 6.72 -3.34 -9.04
CA CYS A 79 7.13 -3.72 -7.69
C CYS A 79 6.03 -4.44 -6.90
N LEU A 80 4.80 -4.48 -7.43
CA LEU A 80 3.64 -5.15 -6.83
C LEU A 80 3.38 -6.48 -7.54
N ASN A 81 2.95 -7.49 -6.79
CA ASN A 81 2.46 -8.74 -7.37
C ASN A 81 0.95 -8.68 -7.66
N ASP A 82 0.43 -9.69 -8.36
CA ASP A 82 -0.97 -9.72 -8.79
C ASP A 82 -1.98 -9.59 -7.63
N ASP A 83 -1.69 -10.20 -6.49
CA ASP A 83 -2.55 -10.10 -5.30
C ASP A 83 -2.58 -8.67 -4.74
N GLN A 84 -1.43 -8.00 -4.69
CA GLN A 84 -1.30 -6.61 -4.27
C GLN A 84 -2.01 -5.65 -5.25
N ILE A 85 -1.95 -5.94 -6.55
CA ILE A 85 -2.66 -5.19 -7.59
C ILE A 85 -4.17 -5.37 -7.45
N LYS A 86 -4.66 -6.61 -7.29
CA LYS A 86 -6.08 -6.90 -7.03
C LYS A 86 -6.59 -6.16 -5.80
N ARG A 87 -5.82 -6.18 -4.70
CA ARG A 87 -6.13 -5.43 -3.48
C ARG A 87 -6.24 -3.93 -3.73
N LEU A 88 -5.29 -3.35 -4.47
CA LEU A 88 -5.30 -1.92 -4.82
C LEU A 88 -6.53 -1.55 -5.65
N ILE A 89 -6.87 -2.36 -6.66
CA ILE A 89 -8.06 -2.17 -7.50
C ILE A 89 -9.30 -2.17 -6.61
N ASN A 90 -9.51 -3.21 -5.81
CA ASN A 90 -10.67 -3.33 -4.93
C ASN A 90 -10.84 -2.15 -3.97
N MET A 91 -9.75 -1.59 -3.44
CA MET A 91 -9.81 -0.40 -2.58
C MET A 91 -10.24 0.86 -3.32
N ASN A 92 -9.92 0.98 -4.61
CA ASN A 92 -10.28 2.14 -5.44
C ASN A 92 -11.70 2.01 -6.04
N THR A 93 -12.22 0.79 -6.25
CA THR A 93 -13.61 0.60 -6.72
C THR A 93 -14.65 0.85 -5.63
N ILE A 94 -14.27 0.68 -4.35
CA ILE A 94 -15.14 0.91 -3.19
C ILE A 94 -15.05 2.36 -2.68
N SER A 95 -14.16 3.19 -3.25
CA SER A 95 -13.91 4.57 -2.78
C SER A 95 -14.75 5.61 -3.48
#